data_AF-A0A0F7S7N5-F1
#
_entry.id   AF-A0A0F7S7N5-F1
#
_cell.length_a   1.000
_cell.length_b   1.000
_cell.length_c   1.000
_cell.angle_alpha   90.00
_cell.angle_beta   90.00
_cell.angle_gamma   90.00
#
_symmetry.space_group_name_H-M   'P 1'
#
loop_
_entity.id
_entity.type
_entity.pdbx_description
1 polymer ?
#
loop_
_entity_poly.entity_id
_entity_poly.type
_entity_poly.pdbx_seq_one_letter_code
_entity_poly.pdbx_strand_id
1 'polypeptide(L)'
;MDDSKAQALRSRRHDGADAVATTDTITKSEHIDYDDHDDKSKIRLRSQWGAISPDVHSHSADSMITIALFILAAALRFYRISFPDQVVFDEVHFGKFAAYYLRREFHFDVHPPLAKLINAFGGYLAGFDGHFEFDQIGDKYLENNVPYVRMRAIPAIIGSLQVPLIYVIMRQSGYAPVI
;
A
#
# COMPACT_ATOMS: atom_id res chain seq x y z
N MET A 1 63.94 -23.48 -26.72
CA MET A 1 63.00 -22.84 -25.77
C MET A 1 61.82 -23.78 -25.61
N ASP A 2 61.64 -24.59 -24.57
CA ASP A 2 62.50 -25.11 -23.51
C ASP A 2 61.75 -26.35 -22.98
N ASP A 3 62.14 -27.56 -23.43
CA ASP A 3 61.51 -28.83 -23.03
C ASP A 3 61.60 -29.08 -21.51
N SER A 4 62.45 -28.33 -20.80
CA SER A 4 62.54 -28.32 -19.34
C SER A 4 61.28 -27.79 -18.66
N LYS A 5 60.54 -26.87 -19.29
CA LYS A 5 59.32 -26.29 -18.69
C LYS A 5 58.12 -27.26 -18.73
N ALA A 6 58.08 -28.16 -19.70
CA ALA A 6 57.03 -29.18 -19.80
C ALA A 6 57.26 -30.36 -18.83
N GLN A 7 58.52 -30.71 -18.55
CA GLN A 7 58.86 -31.70 -17.51
C GLN A 7 58.61 -31.16 -16.09
N ALA A 8 58.86 -29.88 -15.83
CA ALA A 8 58.61 -29.25 -14.52
C ALA A 8 57.11 -29.14 -14.14
N LEU A 9 56.21 -29.10 -15.13
CA LEU A 9 54.76 -29.11 -14.89
C LEU A 9 54.18 -30.53 -14.72
N ARG A 10 54.86 -31.57 -15.25
CA ARG A 10 54.45 -32.97 -15.10
C ARG A 10 54.87 -33.59 -13.76
N SER A 11 56.04 -33.23 -13.21
CA SER A 11 56.46 -33.69 -11.88
C SER A 11 55.56 -33.14 -10.77
N ARG A 12 55.14 -31.87 -10.87
CA ARG A 12 54.25 -31.23 -9.88
C ARG A 12 52.85 -31.82 -9.77
N ARG A 13 52.39 -32.62 -10.74
CA ARG A 13 51.04 -33.22 -10.70
C ARG A 13 51.03 -34.63 -10.08
N HIS A 14 52.19 -35.26 -9.92
CA HIS A 14 52.28 -36.66 -9.44
C HIS A 14 52.72 -36.81 -7.98
N ASP A 15 53.15 -35.72 -7.32
CA ASP A 15 53.65 -35.73 -5.93
C ASP A 15 52.60 -35.30 -4.88
N GLY A 16 51.34 -35.10 -5.29
CA GLY A 16 50.22 -34.73 -4.39
C GLY A 16 49.34 -35.92 -3.96
N ALA A 17 49.64 -37.11 -4.46
CA ALA A 17 49.01 -38.36 -4.07
C ALA A 17 50.11 -39.22 -3.43
N ASP A 18 49.88 -39.64 -2.19
CA ASP A 18 50.61 -40.66 -1.43
C ASP A 18 51.67 -40.16 -0.41
N ALA A 19 51.34 -40.42 0.87
CA ALA A 19 52.22 -40.52 2.06
C ALA A 19 52.77 -39.21 2.69
N VAL A 20 52.08 -38.63 3.69
CA VAL A 20 52.15 -38.98 5.14
C VAL A 20 53.54 -38.75 5.76
N ALA A 21 53.70 -37.62 6.46
CA ALA A 21 54.63 -37.47 7.59
C ALA A 21 54.26 -36.23 8.45
N THR A 22 53.56 -36.51 9.56
CA THR A 22 53.88 -36.05 10.92
C THR A 22 54.25 -34.58 11.15
N THR A 23 53.28 -33.78 11.62
CA THR A 23 53.51 -32.86 12.74
C THR A 23 52.25 -32.78 13.60
N ASP A 24 52.39 -33.28 14.82
CA ASP A 24 51.42 -33.28 15.90
C ASP A 24 50.94 -31.86 16.23
N THR A 25 49.62 -31.66 16.35
CA THR A 25 48.95 -31.47 17.65
C THR A 25 47.49 -31.03 17.48
N ILE A 26 46.63 -31.65 18.31
CA ILE A 26 45.24 -31.28 18.61
C ILE A 26 44.19 -31.88 17.66
N THR A 27 43.90 -33.16 17.85
CA THR A 27 42.55 -33.69 17.66
C THR A 27 42.30 -34.74 18.74
N LYS A 28 41.80 -34.28 19.89
CA LYS A 28 41.17 -35.18 20.86
C LYS A 28 39.76 -35.45 20.34
N SER A 29 39.50 -36.72 20.12
CA SER A 29 38.23 -37.30 19.69
C SER A 29 37.06 -36.87 20.57
N GLU A 30 36.03 -36.29 19.97
CA GLU A 30 34.64 -36.49 20.40
C GLU A 30 33.86 -36.98 19.20
N HIS A 31 33.59 -38.28 19.19
CA HIS A 31 32.63 -38.89 18.29
C HIS A 31 31.24 -38.51 18.81
N ILE A 32 30.71 -37.38 18.32
CA ILE A 32 29.31 -37.04 18.55
C ILE A 32 28.53 -37.71 17.42
N ASP A 33 27.94 -38.85 17.76
CA ASP A 33 26.89 -39.47 16.96
C ASP A 33 25.74 -38.46 16.86
N TYR A 34 25.57 -37.84 15.70
CA TYR A 34 24.39 -37.03 15.44
C TYR A 34 23.23 -37.99 15.20
N ASP A 35 22.54 -38.30 16.28
CA ASP A 35 21.26 -38.99 16.26
C ASP A 35 20.27 -38.16 15.42
N ASP A 36 19.97 -38.65 14.21
CA ASP A 36 19.03 -38.09 13.25
C ASP A 36 17.58 -38.25 13.74
N HIS A 37 17.27 -37.65 14.89
CA HIS A 37 15.95 -37.75 15.49
C HIS A 37 15.32 -36.43 15.91
N ASP A 38 15.93 -35.28 15.62
CA ASP A 38 15.41 -33.99 16.11
C ASP A 38 15.33 -32.84 15.07
N ASP A 39 15.19 -33.17 13.78
CA ASP A 39 14.94 -32.16 12.72
C ASP A 39 13.44 -31.99 12.38
N LYS A 40 12.59 -32.96 12.74
CA LYS A 40 11.13 -32.82 12.58
C LYS A 40 10.50 -31.87 13.61
N SER A 41 11.14 -31.66 14.76
CA SER A 41 10.64 -30.77 15.83
C SER A 41 10.88 -29.30 15.48
N LYS A 42 12.05 -28.97 14.90
CA LYS A 42 12.44 -27.60 14.51
C LYS A 42 11.77 -27.12 13.22
N ILE A 43 11.50 -28.01 12.27
CA ILE A 43 10.69 -27.70 11.08
C ILE A 43 9.22 -27.42 11.47
N ARG A 44 8.71 -28.07 12.53
CA ARG A 44 7.37 -27.82 13.07
C ARG A 44 7.23 -26.51 13.85
N LEU A 45 8.31 -25.94 14.35
CA LEU A 45 8.31 -24.68 15.11
C LEU A 45 8.27 -23.42 14.22
N ARG A 46 8.39 -23.55 12.90
CA ARG A 46 8.44 -22.40 11.97
C ARG A 46 7.14 -22.09 11.22
N SER A 47 6.06 -22.83 11.46
CA SER A 47 4.74 -22.57 10.84
C SER A 47 3.69 -22.04 11.83
N GLN A 48 4.11 -21.63 13.03
CA GLN A 48 3.21 -21.12 14.06
C GLN A 48 3.07 -19.59 14.02
N TRP A 49 3.27 -18.97 12.86
CA TRP A 49 2.42 -17.84 12.46
C TRP A 49 1.05 -18.44 12.17
N GLY A 50 0.37 -18.91 13.23
CA GLY A 50 -0.98 -19.42 13.11
C GLY A 50 -1.78 -18.31 12.47
N ALA A 51 -2.28 -18.57 11.26
CA ALA A 51 -3.33 -17.75 10.69
C ALA A 51 -4.41 -17.69 11.77
N ILE A 52 -4.50 -16.54 12.46
CA ILE A 52 -5.58 -16.28 13.40
C ILE A 52 -6.82 -16.48 12.54
N SER A 53 -7.61 -17.49 12.87
CA SER A 53 -8.83 -17.78 12.11
C SER A 53 -9.65 -16.49 12.04
N PRO A 54 -10.00 -16.00 10.83
CA PRO A 54 -10.66 -14.71 10.64
C PRO A 54 -12.00 -14.63 11.37
N ASP A 55 -12.52 -15.78 11.76
CA ASP A 55 -13.80 -16.00 12.43
C ASP A 55 -13.74 -15.71 13.94
N VAL A 56 -12.56 -15.68 14.55
CA VAL A 56 -12.41 -15.49 16.02
C VAL A 56 -12.73 -14.07 16.46
N HIS A 57 -12.68 -13.11 15.53
CA HIS A 57 -12.94 -11.70 15.79
C HIS A 57 -14.15 -11.17 15.01
N SER A 58 -14.95 -12.03 14.36
CA SER A 58 -16.14 -11.59 13.65
C SER A 58 -17.37 -11.72 14.54
N HIS A 59 -17.78 -10.61 15.16
CA HIS A 59 -19.03 -10.56 15.92
C HIS A 59 -20.12 -9.92 15.06
N SER A 60 -21.38 -10.34 15.23
CA SER A 60 -22.52 -9.73 14.51
C SER A 60 -22.62 -8.22 14.76
N ALA A 61 -22.16 -7.75 15.93
CA ALA A 61 -22.06 -6.33 16.25
C ALA A 61 -21.07 -5.56 15.36
N ASP A 62 -20.06 -6.20 14.76
CA ASP A 62 -19.08 -5.51 13.91
C ASP A 62 -19.73 -4.91 12.67
N SER A 63 -20.71 -5.62 12.09
CA SER A 63 -21.47 -5.11 10.96
C SER A 63 -22.29 -3.88 11.37
N MET A 64 -22.94 -3.93 12.53
CA MET A 64 -23.69 -2.80 13.08
C MET A 64 -22.79 -1.59 13.37
N ILE A 65 -21.62 -1.81 13.97
CA ILE A 65 -20.64 -0.76 14.25
C ILE A 65 -20.11 -0.17 12.95
N THR A 66 -19.78 -0.99 11.96
CA THR A 66 -19.32 -0.53 10.63
C THR A 66 -20.35 0.39 9.97
N ILE A 67 -21.63 0.00 9.98
CA ILE A 67 -22.72 0.79 9.41
C ILE A 67 -22.92 2.08 10.22
N ALA A 68 -22.89 2.02 11.55
CA ALA A 68 -23.02 3.20 12.41
C ALA A 68 -21.88 4.20 12.16
N LEU A 69 -20.64 3.71 12.03
CA LEU A 69 -19.47 4.51 11.69
C LEU A 69 -19.60 5.14 10.30
N PHE A 70 -20.11 4.40 9.31
CA PHE A 70 -20.35 4.95 7.98
C PHE A 70 -21.40 6.07 8.00
N ILE A 71 -22.54 5.86 8.67
CA ILE A 71 -23.61 6.87 8.77
C ILE A 71 -23.09 8.11 9.49
N LEU A 72 -22.38 7.94 10.61
CA LEU A 72 -21.79 9.05 11.35
C LEU A 72 -20.74 9.80 10.50
N ALA A 73 -19.87 9.07 9.81
CA ALA A 73 -18.85 9.63 8.93
C ALA A 73 -19.44 10.38 7.73
N ALA A 74 -20.57 9.90 7.18
CA ALA A 74 -21.34 10.58 6.15
C ALA A 74 -21.99 11.85 6.71
N ALA A 75 -22.72 11.75 7.83
CA ALA A 75 -23.36 12.90 8.45
C ALA A 75 -22.37 14.04 8.74
N LEU A 76 -21.20 13.73 9.28
CA LEU A 76 -20.17 14.72 9.60
C LEU A 76 -19.52 15.34 8.34
N ARG A 77 -19.27 14.56 7.28
CA ARG A 77 -18.63 15.09 6.06
C ARG A 77 -19.59 15.87 5.17
N PHE A 78 -20.86 15.49 5.15
CA PHE A 78 -21.90 16.24 4.44
C PHE A 78 -22.43 17.44 5.25
N TYR A 79 -22.13 17.51 6.55
CA TYR A 79 -22.51 18.65 7.37
C TYR A 79 -21.87 19.93 6.83
N ARG A 80 -22.72 20.86 6.38
CA ARG A 80 -22.33 22.17 5.82
C ARG A 80 -21.37 22.08 4.62
N ILE A 81 -21.49 21.06 3.77
CA ILE A 81 -20.67 20.92 2.55
C ILE A 81 -20.79 22.11 1.55
N SER A 82 -21.90 22.84 1.61
CA SER A 82 -22.11 24.07 0.81
C SER A 82 -21.31 25.27 1.31
N PHE A 83 -20.80 25.24 2.55
CA PHE A 83 -20.00 26.32 3.10
C PHE A 83 -18.52 25.94 3.08
N PRO A 84 -17.61 26.78 2.55
CA PRO A 84 -17.84 28.12 2.02
C PRO A 84 -18.26 28.11 0.53
N ASP A 85 -18.99 29.12 0.06
CA ASP A 85 -19.53 29.26 -1.30
C ASP A 85 -18.54 29.89 -2.31
N GLN A 86 -17.25 29.76 -2.00
CA GLN A 86 -16.12 30.26 -2.76
C GLN A 86 -15.11 29.15 -3.00
N VAL A 87 -14.26 29.33 -4.00
CA VAL A 87 -13.14 28.42 -4.28
C VAL A 87 -12.17 28.41 -3.11
N VAL A 88 -11.92 27.22 -2.56
CA VAL A 88 -10.93 27.04 -1.48
C VAL A 88 -9.59 26.50 -1.99
N PHE A 89 -8.62 26.41 -1.08
CA PHE A 89 -7.33 25.79 -1.34
C PHE A 89 -7.52 24.36 -1.90
N ASP A 90 -6.68 24.00 -2.87
CA ASP A 90 -6.78 22.82 -3.74
C ASP A 90 -7.96 22.78 -4.73
N GLU A 91 -9.12 23.37 -4.45
CA GLU A 91 -10.23 23.44 -5.44
C GLU A 91 -9.86 24.26 -6.67
N VAL A 92 -9.01 25.28 -6.51
CA VAL A 92 -8.40 26.03 -7.63
C VAL A 92 -7.69 25.08 -8.61
N HIS A 93 -6.87 24.16 -8.10
CA HIS A 93 -6.10 23.25 -8.94
C HIS A 93 -6.97 22.10 -9.46
N PHE A 94 -7.63 21.37 -8.56
CA PHE A 94 -8.43 20.19 -8.94
C PHE A 94 -9.68 20.54 -9.74
N GLY A 95 -10.26 21.71 -9.53
CA GLY A 95 -11.35 22.26 -10.33
C GLY A 95 -10.89 22.62 -11.74
N LYS A 96 -9.76 23.32 -11.86
CA LYS A 96 -9.15 23.68 -13.17
C LYS A 96 -8.79 22.44 -13.98
N PHE A 97 -8.21 21.42 -13.35
CA PHE A 97 -7.96 20.15 -14.03
C PHE A 97 -9.25 19.43 -14.44
N ALA A 98 -10.26 19.41 -13.57
CA ALA A 98 -11.58 18.85 -13.93
C ALA A 98 -12.17 19.56 -15.16
N ALA A 99 -12.03 20.88 -15.25
CA ALA A 99 -12.43 21.67 -16.40
C ALA A 99 -11.67 21.26 -17.68
N TYR A 100 -10.34 21.10 -17.61
CA TYR A 100 -9.54 20.64 -18.75
C TYR A 100 -9.90 19.22 -19.21
N TYR A 101 -10.16 18.30 -18.28
CA TYR A 101 -10.59 16.95 -18.63
C TYR A 101 -11.96 16.95 -19.33
N LEU A 102 -12.91 17.78 -18.87
CA LEU A 102 -14.22 17.93 -19.52
C LEU A 102 -14.12 18.58 -20.91
N ARG A 103 -13.25 19.58 -21.06
CA ARG A 103 -12.96 20.25 -22.35
C ARG A 103 -12.08 19.42 -23.28
N ARG A 104 -11.51 18.31 -22.81
CA ARG A 104 -10.55 17.46 -23.53
C ARG A 104 -9.30 18.24 -23.98
N GLU A 105 -8.86 19.17 -23.14
CA GLU A 105 -7.66 19.97 -23.38
C GLU A 105 -6.45 19.33 -22.71
N PHE A 106 -5.33 19.32 -23.44
CA PHE A 106 -4.07 18.83 -22.91
C PHE A 106 -3.54 19.80 -21.85
N HIS A 107 -3.17 19.26 -20.70
CA HIS A 107 -2.50 19.98 -19.62
C HIS A 107 -1.38 19.12 -19.05
N PHE A 108 -0.34 19.78 -18.54
CA PHE A 108 0.75 19.11 -17.83
C PHE A 108 0.53 19.17 -16.33
N ASP A 109 0.86 18.08 -15.65
CA ASP A 109 0.65 17.92 -14.21
C ASP A 109 1.75 17.08 -13.60
N VAL A 110 2.12 17.39 -12.36
CA VAL A 110 3.17 16.70 -11.60
C VAL A 110 2.67 15.40 -10.97
N HIS A 111 1.35 15.27 -10.72
CA HIS A 111 0.79 14.10 -10.05
C HIS A 111 0.13 13.14 -11.03
N PRO A 112 0.05 11.84 -10.68
CA PRO A 112 -0.73 10.87 -11.44
C PRO A 112 -2.19 11.31 -11.65
N PRO A 113 -2.82 10.96 -12.79
CA PRO A 113 -4.09 11.55 -13.22
C PRO A 113 -5.32 10.97 -12.50
N LEU A 114 -5.20 9.82 -11.82
CA LEU A 114 -6.35 9.05 -11.34
C LEU A 114 -7.31 9.87 -10.47
N ALA A 115 -6.78 10.57 -9.46
CA ALA A 115 -7.63 11.36 -8.56
C ALA A 115 -8.35 12.50 -9.29
N LYS A 116 -7.69 13.11 -10.28
CA LYS A 116 -8.24 14.21 -11.07
C LYS A 116 -9.30 13.74 -12.04
N LEU A 117 -9.13 12.55 -12.62
CA LEU A 117 -10.13 11.90 -13.46
C LEU A 117 -11.38 11.54 -12.65
N ILE A 118 -11.22 11.04 -11.42
CA ILE A 118 -12.36 10.77 -10.52
C ILE A 118 -13.09 12.08 -10.19
N ASN A 119 -12.36 13.16 -9.93
CA ASN A 119 -12.97 14.47 -9.69
C ASN A 119 -13.67 15.04 -10.93
N ALA A 120 -13.06 14.89 -12.11
CA ALA A 120 -13.65 15.29 -13.40
C ALA A 120 -14.92 14.50 -13.71
N PHE A 121 -14.91 13.18 -13.42
CA PHE A 121 -16.10 12.34 -13.52
C PHE A 121 -17.19 12.79 -12.55
N GLY A 122 -16.81 13.19 -11.33
CA GLY A 122 -17.69 13.87 -10.39
C GLY A 122 -18.35 15.13 -10.94
N GLY A 123 -17.53 16.00 -11.54
CA GLY A 123 -17.99 17.20 -12.24
C GLY A 123 -18.95 16.87 -13.38
N TYR A 124 -18.63 15.86 -14.20
CA TYR A 124 -19.49 15.38 -15.27
C TYR A 124 -20.88 14.94 -14.75
N LEU A 125 -20.92 14.10 -13.71
CA LEU A 125 -22.17 13.66 -13.08
C LEU A 125 -22.94 14.82 -12.41
N ALA A 126 -22.20 15.82 -11.90
CA ALA A 126 -22.77 17.04 -11.35
C ALA A 126 -23.32 17.99 -12.42
N GLY A 127 -23.11 17.71 -13.72
CA GLY A 127 -23.51 18.58 -14.82
C GLY A 127 -22.66 19.84 -14.95
N PHE A 128 -21.39 19.78 -14.53
CA PHE A 128 -20.42 20.85 -14.77
C PHE A 128 -19.98 20.84 -16.24
N ASP A 129 -19.98 22.01 -16.88
CA ASP A 129 -19.69 22.21 -18.30
C ASP A 129 -18.20 22.46 -18.60
N GLY A 130 -17.37 22.65 -17.57
CA GLY A 130 -15.93 22.92 -17.71
C GLY A 130 -15.58 24.34 -18.18
N HIS A 131 -16.53 25.27 -18.22
CA HIS A 131 -16.30 26.65 -18.69
C HIS A 131 -15.76 27.58 -17.60
N PHE A 132 -15.98 27.23 -16.32
CA PHE A 132 -15.45 27.99 -15.20
C PHE A 132 -13.94 27.73 -15.03
N GLU A 133 -13.14 28.77 -15.21
CA GLU A 133 -11.69 28.73 -14.99
C GLU A 133 -11.41 29.11 -13.53
N PHE A 134 -11.10 28.09 -12.72
CA PHE A 134 -10.80 28.24 -11.29
C PHE A 134 -9.43 28.92 -11.12
N ASP A 135 -9.37 30.24 -11.32
CA ASP A 135 -8.10 30.98 -11.40
C ASP A 135 -7.63 31.51 -10.05
N GLN A 136 -8.53 31.94 -9.17
CA GLN A 136 -8.15 32.47 -7.85
C GLN A 136 -8.92 31.82 -6.70
N ILE A 137 -8.25 31.74 -5.55
CA ILE A 137 -8.88 31.36 -4.30
C ILE A 137 -9.82 32.50 -3.89
N GLY A 138 -11.07 32.17 -3.59
CA GLY A 138 -12.10 33.16 -3.27
C GLY A 138 -13.06 33.48 -4.41
N ASP A 139 -12.85 32.92 -5.61
CA ASP A 139 -13.80 33.09 -6.72
C ASP A 139 -15.17 32.52 -6.32
N LYS A 140 -16.24 33.27 -6.62
CA LYS A 140 -17.60 32.90 -6.21
C LYS A 140 -18.22 31.92 -7.19
N TYR A 141 -18.76 30.83 -6.66
CA TYR A 141 -19.40 29.80 -7.48
C TYR A 141 -20.75 30.22 -8.04
N LEU A 142 -21.51 31.04 -7.30
CA LEU A 142 -22.86 31.43 -7.68
C LEU A 142 -22.90 32.30 -8.94
N GLU A 143 -21.89 33.13 -9.15
CA GLU A 143 -21.82 34.03 -10.32
C GLU A 143 -21.65 33.25 -11.63
N ASN A 144 -21.08 32.04 -11.56
CA ASN A 144 -20.76 31.20 -12.70
C ASN A 144 -21.63 29.91 -12.77
N ASN A 145 -22.69 29.82 -11.95
CA ASN A 145 -23.63 28.69 -11.89
C ASN A 145 -22.95 27.30 -11.76
N VAL A 146 -21.82 27.23 -11.07
CA VAL A 146 -21.06 25.99 -10.93
C VAL A 146 -21.73 25.07 -9.91
N PRO A 147 -21.98 23.78 -10.21
CA PRO A 147 -22.58 22.83 -9.27
C PRO A 147 -21.57 22.32 -8.21
N TYR A 148 -20.92 23.23 -7.50
CA TYR A 148 -19.80 22.95 -6.59
C TYR A 148 -20.16 22.01 -5.44
N VAL A 149 -21.39 22.08 -4.90
CA VAL A 149 -21.86 21.19 -3.82
C VAL A 149 -21.81 19.72 -4.25
N ARG A 150 -22.20 19.43 -5.49
CA ARG A 150 -22.18 18.07 -6.05
C ARG A 150 -20.77 17.63 -6.38
N MET A 151 -19.90 18.55 -6.79
CA MET A 151 -18.48 18.25 -7.01
C MET A 151 -17.78 17.89 -5.69
N ARG A 152 -18.05 18.63 -4.61
CA ARG A 152 -17.56 18.31 -3.26
C ARG A 152 -18.10 17.00 -2.69
N ALA A 153 -19.23 16.51 -3.20
CA ALA A 153 -19.79 15.24 -2.75
C ALA A 153 -18.86 14.06 -3.05
N ILE A 154 -18.05 14.09 -4.11
CA ILE A 154 -17.13 13.00 -4.44
C ILE A 154 -16.06 12.77 -3.35
N PRO A 155 -15.25 13.78 -2.97
CA PRO A 155 -14.30 13.60 -1.88
C PRO A 155 -15.00 13.32 -0.54
N ALA A 156 -16.21 13.85 -0.32
CA ALA A 156 -17.00 13.54 0.87
C ALA A 156 -17.39 12.05 0.93
N ILE A 157 -17.90 11.46 -0.17
CA ILE A 157 -18.29 10.04 -0.27
C ILE A 157 -17.08 9.14 -0.03
N ILE A 158 -15.97 9.39 -0.74
CA ILE A 158 -14.74 8.58 -0.61
C ILE A 158 -14.20 8.68 0.81
N GLY A 159 -14.18 9.89 1.39
CA GLY A 159 -13.77 10.10 2.78
C GLY A 159 -14.70 9.42 3.78
N SER A 160 -16.00 9.37 3.54
CA SER A 160 -16.96 8.66 4.40
C SER A 160 -16.78 7.14 4.33
N LEU A 161 -16.44 6.59 3.16
CA LEU A 161 -16.17 5.17 2.98
C LEU A 161 -14.83 4.74 3.60
N GLN A 162 -13.87 5.65 3.72
CA GLN A 162 -12.58 5.37 4.36
C GLN A 162 -12.73 4.96 5.84
N VAL A 163 -13.67 5.56 6.58
CA VAL A 163 -13.86 5.28 8.02
C VAL A 163 -14.25 3.81 8.30
N PRO A 164 -15.34 3.26 7.71
CA PRO A 164 -15.68 1.84 7.90
C PRO A 164 -14.62 0.92 7.31
N LEU A 165 -13.93 1.31 6.22
CA LEU A 165 -12.83 0.52 5.67
C LEU A 165 -11.69 0.34 6.68
N ILE A 166 -11.28 1.42 7.35
CA ILE A 166 -10.26 1.34 8.41
C ILE A 166 -10.72 0.45 9.55
N TYR A 167 -11.99 0.57 9.97
CA TYR A 167 -12.55 -0.32 11.00
C TYR A 167 -12.43 -1.78 10.61
N VAL A 168 -12.86 -2.15 9.39
CA VAL A 168 -12.78 -3.53 8.88
C VAL A 168 -11.34 -4.02 8.80
N ILE A 169 -10.40 -3.18 8.35
CA ILE A 169 -8.97 -3.52 8.32
C ILE A 169 -8.48 -3.82 9.75
N MET A 170 -8.83 -3.00 10.73
CA MET A 170 -8.48 -3.25 12.13
C MET A 170 -9.09 -4.57 12.64
N ARG A 171 -10.34 -4.88 12.30
CA ARG A 171 -10.95 -6.18 12.64
C ARG A 171 -10.21 -7.36 12.03
N GLN A 172 -9.83 -7.25 10.76
CA GLN A 172 -9.06 -8.28 10.05
C GLN A 172 -7.61 -8.41 10.55
N SER A 173 -7.08 -7.35 11.17
CA SER A 173 -5.71 -7.32 11.71
C SER A 173 -5.62 -7.94 13.11
N GLY A 174 -6.72 -8.47 13.65
CA GLY A 174 -6.74 -9.18 14.94
C GLY A 174 -6.86 -8.27 16.17
N TYR A 175 -7.38 -7.06 16.02
CA TYR A 175 -7.71 -6.21 17.17
C TYR A 175 -8.97 -6.76 17.87
N ALA A 176 -8.86 -6.93 19.18
CA ALA A 176 -9.92 -7.51 20.00
C ALA A 176 -11.20 -6.64 19.98
N PRO A 177 -12.41 -7.24 19.85
CA PRO A 177 -13.63 -6.52 20.13
C PRO A 177 -13.64 -6.03 21.57
N VAL A 178 -14.16 -4.81 21.74
CA VAL A 178 -14.42 -4.22 23.07
C VAL A 178 -15.63 -4.90 23.76
N ILE A 179 -16.27 -5.87 23.09
CA ILE A 179 -17.49 -6.56 23.54
C ILE A 179 -17.33 -8.07 23.38
#